data_AF-A0A6A4CJH2-F1
#
_entry.id   AF-A0A6A4CJH2-F1
#
_cell.length_a   1.000
_cell.length_b   1.000
_cell.length_c   1.000
_cell.angle_alpha   90.00
_cell.angle_beta   90.00
_cell.angle_gamma   90.00
#
_symmetry.space_group_name_H-M   'P 1'
#
loop_
_entity.id
_entity.type
_entity.pdbx_description
1 polymer ?
#
loop_
_entity_poly.entity_id
_entity_poly.type
_entity_poly.pdbx_seq_one_letter_code
_entity_poly.pdbx_strand_id
1 'polypeptide(L)'
;MRTLIPPVVYRLSRCASEDLDVLTHFSTALNAYLSSPDEENAFESTLLYNLIVFSEMWEKPEPSVAEMLARFTNTSISNGGTYTEIPQYCAFSKENSTVCDQLDVGSYAANGIIYERDEFWNKSAVIASQASILLLSSKLDPQTPHKYAEYLLDALDGDKKELITFSYATHGTLWTTPTVAGDDTSETCGMKLLLSYVSNNGDLGGLDKSCVGEMPAFNLTVPLGNATSESSKYKTVFIVFLVLFVVAVAITAFFVYRWYKLKRDKADQRTTEDLQQHIEISSPVQLIVK
;
A
#
# COMPACT_ATOMS: atom_id res chain seq x y z
N MET A 1 -2.28 -6.38 0.94
CA MET A 1 -1.82 -5.60 -0.25
C MET A 1 -1.55 -6.41 -1.52
N ARG A 2 -0.97 -7.63 -1.46
CA ARG A 2 -0.56 -8.38 -2.69
C ARG A 2 -1.67 -8.66 -3.70
N THR A 3 -2.91 -8.83 -3.23
CA THR A 3 -4.10 -9.02 -4.07
C THR A 3 -4.43 -7.79 -4.93
N LEU A 4 -3.88 -6.61 -4.63
CA LEU A 4 -4.03 -5.41 -5.44
C LEU A 4 -3.09 -5.37 -6.65
N ILE A 5 -2.07 -6.26 -6.70
CA ILE A 5 -1.10 -6.28 -7.82
C ILE A 5 -1.80 -6.57 -9.15
N PRO A 6 -2.57 -7.67 -9.34
CA PRO A 6 -3.23 -7.94 -10.61
C PRO A 6 -4.19 -6.84 -11.10
N PRO A 7 -5.10 -6.28 -10.28
CA PRO A 7 -6.00 -5.23 -10.77
C PRO A 7 -5.25 -3.93 -11.10
N VAL A 8 -4.20 -3.56 -10.37
CA VAL A 8 -3.39 -2.37 -10.71
C VAL A 8 -2.66 -2.58 -12.04
N VAL A 9 -1.99 -3.74 -12.22
CA VAL A 9 -1.29 -4.08 -13.47
C VAL A 9 -2.25 -4.14 -14.65
N TYR A 10 -3.42 -4.76 -14.48
CA TYR A 10 -4.46 -4.82 -15.50
C TYR A 10 -4.89 -3.42 -15.96
N ARG A 11 -5.15 -2.51 -15.02
CA ARG A 11 -5.60 -1.15 -15.32
C ARG A 11 -4.51 -0.31 -15.99
N LEU A 12 -3.26 -0.44 -15.53
CA LEU A 12 -2.11 0.19 -16.19
C LEU A 12 -1.96 -0.28 -17.63
N SER A 13 -2.09 -1.59 -17.86
CA SER A 13 -2.00 -2.17 -19.20
C SER A 13 -3.18 -1.81 -20.10
N ARG A 14 -4.38 -1.67 -19.53
CA ARG A 14 -5.60 -1.32 -20.27
C ARG A 14 -5.61 0.14 -20.73
N CYS A 15 -5.01 1.03 -19.93
CA CYS A 15 -4.80 2.45 -20.25
C CYS A 15 -6.11 3.18 -20.66
N ALA A 16 -7.24 2.84 -20.03
CA ALA A 16 -8.51 3.48 -20.33
C ALA A 16 -8.71 4.74 -19.48
N SER A 17 -9.52 5.69 -19.96
CA SER A 17 -9.79 6.93 -19.21
C SER A 17 -10.38 6.67 -17.82
N GLU A 18 -11.21 5.64 -17.67
CA GLU A 18 -11.80 5.24 -16.39
C GLU A 18 -10.81 4.58 -15.42
N ASP A 19 -9.59 4.26 -15.86
CA ASP A 19 -8.53 3.75 -14.99
C ASP A 19 -7.83 4.86 -14.20
N LEU A 20 -7.87 6.10 -14.71
CA LEU A 20 -7.20 7.25 -14.08
C LEU A 20 -7.69 7.49 -12.66
N ASP A 21 -9.01 7.48 -12.44
CA ASP A 21 -9.59 7.72 -11.10
C ASP A 21 -9.17 6.62 -10.11
N VAL A 22 -9.19 5.35 -10.54
CA VAL A 22 -8.83 4.21 -9.68
C VAL A 22 -7.35 4.21 -9.36
N LEU A 23 -6.49 4.44 -10.35
CA LEU A 23 -5.04 4.48 -10.15
C LEU A 23 -4.64 5.70 -9.30
N THR A 24 -5.26 6.86 -9.51
CA THR A 24 -5.03 8.06 -8.68
C THR A 24 -5.44 7.81 -7.24
N HIS A 25 -6.59 7.17 -7.02
CA HIS A 25 -7.03 6.78 -5.68
C HIS A 25 -6.06 5.79 -5.03
N PHE A 26 -5.66 4.75 -5.75
CA PHE A 26 -4.66 3.78 -5.26
C PHE A 26 -3.35 4.46 -4.87
N SER A 27 -2.80 5.32 -5.74
CA SER A 27 -1.56 6.06 -5.44
C SER A 27 -1.72 6.99 -4.24
N THR A 28 -2.85 7.69 -4.13
CA THR A 28 -3.12 8.55 -2.97
C THR A 28 -3.18 7.75 -1.67
N ALA A 29 -3.90 6.63 -1.68
CA ALA A 29 -4.02 5.76 -0.51
C ALA A 29 -2.68 5.11 -0.13
N LEU A 30 -1.92 4.65 -1.12
CA LEU A 30 -0.59 4.08 -0.91
C LEU A 30 0.37 5.12 -0.32
N ASN A 31 0.40 6.34 -0.87
CA ASN A 31 1.23 7.41 -0.34
C ASN A 31 0.82 7.81 1.08
N ALA A 32 -0.48 7.89 1.37
CA ALA A 32 -0.96 8.17 2.72
C ALA A 32 -0.55 7.08 3.73
N TYR A 33 -0.56 5.82 3.30
CA TYR A 33 -0.08 4.69 4.10
C TYR A 33 1.43 4.76 4.34
N LEU A 34 2.22 4.96 3.27
CA LEU A 34 3.69 5.03 3.35
C LEU A 34 4.21 6.25 4.13
N SER A 35 3.48 7.36 4.11
CA SER A 35 3.83 8.57 4.86
C SER A 35 3.25 8.62 6.27
N SER A 36 2.58 7.54 6.73
CA SER A 36 2.02 7.51 8.07
C SER A 36 3.15 7.58 9.11
N PRO A 37 3.06 8.45 10.13
CA PRO A 37 4.07 8.51 11.17
C PRO A 37 4.12 7.17 11.92
N ASP A 38 5.31 6.58 11.96
CA ASP A 38 5.59 5.40 12.76
C ASP A 38 6.40 5.82 14.00
N GLU A 39 6.19 5.13 15.12
CA GLU A 39 6.96 5.38 16.35
C GLU A 39 8.46 5.05 16.16
N GLU A 40 8.77 4.13 15.25
CA GLU A 40 10.14 3.75 14.86
C GLU A 40 10.91 4.91 14.22
N ASN A 41 10.23 5.88 13.60
CA ASN A 41 10.86 7.07 13.02
C ASN A 41 11.69 7.85 14.06
N ALA A 42 11.32 7.78 15.34
CA ALA A 42 12.07 8.44 16.42
C ALA A 42 13.46 7.80 16.68
N PHE A 43 13.66 6.56 16.24
CA PHE A 43 14.89 5.79 16.43
C PHE A 43 15.72 5.67 15.14
N GLU A 44 15.22 6.20 14.02
CA GLU A 44 15.94 6.18 12.75
C GLU A 44 17.02 7.28 12.70
N SER A 45 18.21 6.90 12.25
CA SER A 45 19.30 7.85 11.96
C SER A 45 19.91 7.54 10.60
N THR A 46 19.52 8.32 9.59
CA THR A 46 20.08 8.20 8.23
C THR A 46 21.60 8.37 8.22
N LEU A 47 22.15 9.22 9.10
CA LEU A 47 23.59 9.38 9.24
C LEU A 47 24.26 8.10 9.75
N LEU A 48 23.71 7.48 10.80
CA LEU A 48 24.23 6.22 11.35
C LEU A 48 24.10 5.09 10.34
N TYR A 49 22.96 4.99 9.67
CA TYR A 49 22.71 4.01 8.62
C TYR A 49 23.78 4.09 7.52
N ASN A 50 24.00 5.29 6.96
CA ASN A 50 24.99 5.50 5.90
C ASN A 50 26.42 5.28 6.40
N LEU A 51 26.74 5.68 7.64
CA LEU A 51 28.04 5.43 8.24
C LEU A 51 28.36 3.92 8.26
N ILE A 52 27.40 3.09 8.66
CA ILE A 52 27.56 1.63 8.70
C ILE A 52 27.63 1.06 7.28
N VAL A 53 26.65 1.36 6.44
CA VAL A 53 26.54 0.80 5.08
C VAL A 53 27.78 1.13 4.25
N PHE A 54 28.23 2.38 4.24
CA PHE A 54 29.39 2.81 3.44
C PHE A 54 30.74 2.37 4.01
N SER A 55 30.82 2.04 5.31
CA SER A 55 32.05 1.52 5.92
C SER A 55 32.17 0.01 5.72
N GLU A 56 31.08 -0.74 5.93
CA GLU A 56 31.13 -2.21 6.05
C GLU A 56 30.56 -2.97 4.86
N MET A 57 29.48 -2.47 4.26
CA MET A 57 28.65 -3.23 3.32
C MET A 57 28.85 -2.81 1.86
N TRP A 58 29.31 -1.59 1.64
CA TRP A 58 29.52 -1.04 0.31
C TRP A 58 30.77 -1.62 -0.36
N GLU A 59 30.65 -1.96 -1.65
CA GLU A 59 31.72 -2.53 -2.46
C GLU A 59 32.81 -1.49 -2.72
N LYS A 60 34.07 -1.84 -2.44
CA LYS A 60 35.23 -0.96 -2.66
C LYS A 60 36.28 -1.70 -3.50
N PRO A 61 36.83 -1.09 -4.57
CA PRO A 61 36.50 0.25 -5.07
C PRO A 61 35.09 0.32 -5.68
N GLU A 62 34.54 1.54 -5.76
CA GLU A 62 33.23 1.82 -6.33
C GLU A 62 33.09 1.24 -7.75
N PRO A 63 32.11 0.35 -7.99
CA PRO A 63 31.79 -0.12 -9.34
C PRO A 63 31.32 1.03 -10.25
N SER A 64 31.37 0.84 -11.56
CA SER A 64 30.86 1.87 -12.47
C SER A 64 29.34 2.05 -12.35
N VAL A 65 28.83 3.26 -12.59
CA VAL A 65 27.38 3.54 -12.65
C VAL A 65 26.67 2.60 -13.63
N ALA A 66 27.30 2.30 -14.77
CA ALA A 66 26.76 1.39 -15.78
C ALA A 66 26.62 -0.04 -15.24
N GLU A 67 27.59 -0.51 -14.46
CA GLU A 67 27.53 -1.82 -13.81
C GLU A 67 26.43 -1.87 -12.75
N MET A 68 26.36 -0.87 -11.87
CA MET A 68 25.33 -0.80 -10.83
C MET A 68 23.92 -0.72 -11.44
N LEU A 69 23.75 0.04 -12.52
CA LEU A 69 22.49 0.08 -13.27
C LEU A 69 22.16 -1.25 -13.95
N ALA A 70 23.15 -1.95 -14.50
CA ALA A 70 22.96 -3.27 -15.09
C ALA A 70 22.52 -4.29 -14.02
N ARG A 71 23.13 -4.26 -12.83
CA ARG A 71 22.73 -5.11 -11.69
C ARG A 71 21.26 -4.85 -11.30
N PHE A 72 20.84 -3.59 -11.24
CA PHE A 72 19.45 -3.21 -10.95
C PHE A 72 18.47 -3.66 -12.04
N THR A 73 18.78 -3.41 -13.30
CA THR A 73 17.86 -3.69 -14.43
C THR A 73 17.79 -5.17 -14.80
N ASN A 74 18.79 -5.97 -14.41
CA ASN A 74 18.84 -7.41 -14.70
C ASN A 74 18.19 -8.29 -13.61
N THR A 75 17.63 -7.70 -12.54
CA THR A 75 16.82 -8.45 -11.56
C THR A 75 15.33 -8.29 -11.82
N SER A 76 14.55 -9.35 -11.61
CA SER A 76 13.10 -9.32 -11.79
C SER A 76 12.37 -8.48 -10.73
N ILE A 77 12.94 -8.44 -9.52
CA ILE A 77 12.42 -7.64 -8.40
C ILE A 77 13.64 -7.04 -7.67
N SER A 78 13.59 -5.75 -7.38
CA SER A 78 14.59 -5.02 -6.60
C SER A 78 13.90 -4.14 -5.56
N ASN A 79 14.56 -3.92 -4.42
CA ASN A 79 14.13 -2.95 -3.41
C ASN A 79 14.54 -1.50 -3.74
N GLY A 80 15.05 -1.23 -4.94
CA GLY A 80 15.37 0.12 -5.39
C GLY A 80 16.63 0.20 -6.24
N GLY A 81 17.02 1.43 -6.59
CA GLY A 81 18.14 1.72 -7.46
C GLY A 81 19.38 2.20 -6.71
N THR A 82 20.09 1.32 -6.00
CA THR A 82 21.30 1.66 -5.23
C THR A 82 22.37 2.41 -6.04
N TYR A 83 22.35 2.31 -7.36
CA TYR A 83 23.17 3.12 -8.27
C TYR A 83 22.96 4.64 -8.11
N THR A 84 21.86 5.11 -7.54
CA THR A 84 21.61 6.53 -7.25
C THR A 84 22.38 7.03 -6.03
N GLU A 85 22.85 6.12 -5.17
CA GLU A 85 23.56 6.45 -3.92
C GLU A 85 25.06 6.68 -4.13
N ILE A 86 25.58 6.42 -5.34
CA ILE A 86 27.02 6.53 -5.66
C ILE A 86 27.60 7.91 -5.29
N PRO A 87 26.97 9.05 -5.64
CA PRO A 87 27.50 10.36 -5.24
C PRO A 87 27.54 10.53 -3.72
N GLN A 88 26.56 9.98 -3.00
CA GLN A 88 26.51 10.06 -1.54
C GLN A 88 27.59 9.18 -0.91
N TYR A 89 27.79 7.96 -1.42
CA TYR A 89 28.90 7.10 -1.02
C TYR A 89 30.25 7.78 -1.24
N CYS A 90 30.49 8.33 -2.42
CA CYS A 90 31.75 9.00 -2.76
C CYS A 90 32.00 10.24 -1.90
N ALA A 91 30.96 11.02 -1.59
CA ALA A 91 31.06 12.13 -0.66
C ALA A 91 31.41 11.64 0.75
N PHE A 92 30.70 10.65 1.28
CA PHE A 92 30.94 10.13 2.63
C PHE A 92 32.32 9.49 2.77
N SER A 93 32.70 8.64 1.84
CA SER A 93 33.93 7.85 1.95
C SER A 93 35.18 8.62 1.59
N LYS A 94 35.07 9.65 0.73
CA LYS A 94 36.20 10.27 0.03
C LYS A 94 37.11 9.22 -0.62
N GLU A 95 36.53 8.12 -1.11
CA GLU A 95 37.27 7.05 -1.77
C GLU A 95 38.03 7.60 -2.98
N ASN A 96 39.32 7.27 -3.07
CA ASN A 96 40.19 7.66 -4.18
C ASN A 96 40.08 6.63 -5.32
N SER A 97 38.95 6.63 -6.01
CA SER A 97 38.68 5.78 -7.18
C SER A 97 38.24 6.61 -8.37
N THR A 98 38.48 6.09 -9.58
CA THR A 98 38.14 6.80 -10.82
C THR A 98 36.65 7.20 -10.90
N VAL A 99 35.75 6.40 -10.34
CA VAL A 99 34.32 6.73 -10.32
C VAL A 99 34.05 7.91 -9.38
N CYS A 100 34.58 7.87 -8.15
CA CYS A 100 34.38 8.94 -7.18
C CYS A 100 35.08 10.25 -7.58
N ASP A 101 36.28 10.18 -8.16
CA ASP A 101 37.04 11.36 -8.61
C ASP A 101 36.32 12.11 -9.73
N GLN A 102 35.59 11.41 -10.59
CA GLN A 102 34.81 12.03 -11.68
C GLN A 102 33.58 12.80 -11.19
N LEU A 103 33.08 12.50 -9.99
CA LEU A 103 31.88 13.13 -9.45
C LEU A 103 32.15 14.45 -8.72
N ASP A 104 33.40 14.71 -8.32
CA ASP A 104 33.83 15.91 -7.57
C ASP A 104 32.94 16.24 -6.35
N VAL A 105 32.52 15.21 -5.62
CA VAL A 105 31.68 15.33 -4.41
C VAL A 105 32.49 15.20 -3.10
N GLY A 106 33.74 14.76 -3.20
CA GLY A 106 34.67 14.56 -2.07
C GLY A 106 35.60 15.73 -1.78
N SER A 107 35.48 16.87 -2.48
CA SER A 107 36.44 17.99 -2.41
C SER A 107 36.28 18.90 -1.17
N TYR A 108 35.42 18.54 -0.22
CA TYR A 108 35.22 19.31 1.01
C TYR A 108 36.37 19.11 2.03
N ALA A 109 36.58 20.11 2.90
CA ALA A 109 37.75 20.19 3.79
C ALA A 109 37.78 19.17 4.93
N ALA A 110 36.62 18.64 5.35
CA ALA A 110 36.54 17.66 6.43
C ALA A 110 36.95 16.24 5.96
N ASN A 111 37.18 15.36 6.93
CA ASN A 111 37.48 13.95 6.68
C ASN A 111 36.25 13.20 6.15
N GLY A 112 36.48 12.00 5.61
CA GLY A 112 35.39 11.08 5.28
C GLY A 112 34.56 10.72 6.52
N ILE A 113 33.26 10.58 6.33
CA ILE A 113 32.29 10.11 7.33
C ILE A 113 32.19 8.58 7.19
N ILE A 114 33.31 7.91 7.44
CA ILE A 114 33.47 6.46 7.44
C ILE A 114 34.44 6.06 8.56
N TYR A 115 34.37 4.82 9.01
CA TYR A 115 35.34 4.24 9.94
C TYR A 115 36.17 3.14 9.29
N GLU A 116 37.35 2.92 9.87
CA GLU A 116 38.23 1.82 9.48
C GLU A 116 37.62 0.49 9.88
N ARG A 117 37.71 -0.49 8.99
CA ARG A 117 37.30 -1.87 9.25
C ARG A 117 38.24 -2.48 10.28
N ASP A 118 37.67 -3.08 11.32
CA ASP A 118 38.45 -3.70 12.37
C ASP A 118 38.92 -5.11 11.99
N GLU A 119 39.54 -5.80 12.95
CA GLU A 119 40.04 -7.16 12.74
C GLU A 119 38.93 -8.21 12.58
N PHE A 120 37.65 -7.88 12.80
CA PHE A 120 36.52 -8.81 12.68
C PHE A 120 35.78 -8.66 11.35
N TRP A 121 36.00 -7.58 10.61
CA TRP A 121 35.38 -7.38 9.30
C TRP A 121 35.73 -8.52 8.32
N ASN A 122 34.71 -9.00 7.61
CA ASN A 122 34.81 -10.11 6.65
C ASN A 122 35.43 -11.39 7.23
N LYS A 123 35.22 -11.64 8.53
CA LYS A 123 35.55 -12.92 9.18
C LYS A 123 34.28 -13.64 9.61
N SER A 124 34.30 -14.95 9.42
CA SER A 124 33.27 -15.85 9.95
C SER A 124 33.21 -15.78 11.47
N ALA A 125 31.99 -15.66 12.01
CA ALA A 125 31.77 -15.78 13.45
C ALA A 125 31.79 -17.24 13.88
N VAL A 126 32.49 -17.53 14.97
CA VAL A 126 32.50 -18.85 15.62
C VAL A 126 31.31 -18.97 16.56
N ILE A 127 30.50 -20.02 16.39
CA ILE A 127 29.39 -20.34 17.28
C ILE A 127 29.97 -20.90 18.58
N ALA A 128 29.87 -20.13 19.65
CA ALA A 128 30.32 -20.56 20.96
C ALA A 128 29.60 -21.85 21.41
N SER A 129 30.27 -22.70 22.18
CA SER A 129 29.74 -24.02 22.58
C SER A 129 28.37 -23.98 23.28
N GLN A 130 28.08 -22.88 23.99
CA GLN A 130 26.84 -22.61 24.71
C GLN A 130 25.79 -21.86 23.89
N ALA A 131 26.10 -21.51 22.64
CA ALA A 131 25.22 -20.75 21.76
C ALA A 131 24.71 -21.62 20.61
N SER A 132 23.64 -21.14 19.99
CA SER A 132 23.05 -21.65 18.77
C SER A 132 22.56 -20.46 17.93
N ILE A 133 22.26 -20.70 16.66
CA ILE A 133 21.78 -19.66 15.75
C ILE A 133 20.55 -20.15 15.00
N LEU A 134 19.44 -19.42 15.14
CA LEU A 134 18.25 -19.56 14.32
C LEU A 134 18.24 -18.46 13.27
N LEU A 135 18.34 -18.84 11.99
CA LEU A 135 18.12 -17.94 10.87
C LEU A 135 16.71 -18.14 10.32
N LEU A 136 16.03 -17.04 10.04
CA LEU A 136 14.73 -17.02 9.36
C LEU A 136 14.90 -16.26 8.04
N SER A 137 14.48 -16.86 6.93
CA SER A 137 14.57 -16.23 5.62
C SER A 137 13.42 -16.65 4.73
N SER A 138 13.18 -15.90 3.65
CA SER A 138 12.14 -16.18 2.68
C SER A 138 12.64 -16.07 1.25
N LYS A 139 12.15 -16.96 0.39
CA LYS A 139 12.46 -16.96 -1.05
C LYS A 139 11.87 -15.77 -1.80
N LEU A 140 10.89 -15.08 -1.22
CA LEU A 140 10.24 -13.90 -1.80
C LEU A 140 10.61 -12.59 -1.07
N ASP A 141 11.75 -12.55 -0.38
CA ASP A 141 12.31 -11.32 0.17
C ASP A 141 13.13 -10.57 -0.91
N PRO A 142 12.65 -9.41 -1.41
CA PRO A 142 13.36 -8.66 -2.42
C PRO A 142 14.47 -7.74 -1.86
N GLN A 143 14.51 -7.53 -0.55
CA GLN A 143 15.46 -6.63 0.11
C GLN A 143 16.69 -7.39 0.60
N THR A 144 16.47 -8.55 1.23
CA THR A 144 17.53 -9.47 1.66
C THR A 144 17.33 -10.85 1.01
N PRO A 145 17.72 -11.00 -0.28
CA PRO A 145 17.50 -12.23 -1.03
C PRO A 145 18.00 -13.49 -0.33
N HIS A 146 17.20 -14.55 -0.39
CA HIS A 146 17.42 -15.81 0.35
C HIS A 146 18.84 -16.38 0.24
N LYS A 147 19.47 -16.28 -0.93
CA LYS A 147 20.85 -16.72 -1.16
C LYS A 147 21.85 -16.17 -0.14
N TYR A 148 21.64 -14.94 0.36
CA TYR A 148 22.54 -14.35 1.34
C TYR A 148 22.34 -14.93 2.75
N ALA A 149 21.15 -15.45 3.06
CA ALA A 149 20.93 -16.22 4.28
C ALA A 149 21.61 -17.59 4.21
N GLU A 150 21.62 -18.23 3.03
CA GLU A 150 22.39 -19.46 2.78
C GLU A 150 23.89 -19.18 2.94
N TYR A 151 24.40 -18.10 2.33
CA TYR A 151 25.81 -17.71 2.48
C TYR A 151 26.19 -17.41 3.93
N LEU A 152 25.33 -16.71 4.67
CA LEU A 152 25.56 -16.46 6.10
C LEU A 152 25.57 -17.76 6.89
N LEU A 153 24.61 -18.67 6.63
CA LEU A 153 24.57 -19.97 7.28
C LEU A 153 25.85 -20.76 7.02
N ASP A 154 26.32 -20.81 5.77
CA ASP A 154 27.55 -21.52 5.38
C ASP A 154 28.80 -20.90 6.01
N ALA A 155 28.86 -19.57 6.07
CA ALA A 155 30.01 -18.85 6.61
C ALA A 155 30.17 -19.02 8.13
N LEU A 156 29.10 -19.26 8.89
CA LEU A 156 29.18 -19.44 10.36
C LEU A 156 29.98 -20.69 10.73
N ASP A 157 30.96 -20.56 11.63
CA ASP A 157 31.78 -21.68 12.08
C ASP A 157 31.14 -22.40 13.27
N GLY A 158 30.57 -23.58 13.03
CA GLY A 158 29.91 -24.43 14.01
C GLY A 158 28.61 -25.04 13.51
N ASP A 159 28.18 -26.13 14.15
CA ASP A 159 27.06 -26.94 13.68
C ASP A 159 25.71 -26.59 14.35
N LYS A 160 25.72 -25.81 15.43
CA LYS A 160 24.50 -25.41 16.16
C LYS A 160 23.78 -24.25 15.47
N LYS A 161 23.39 -24.45 14.22
CA LYS A 161 22.72 -23.47 13.38
C LYS A 161 21.60 -24.12 12.57
N GLU A 162 20.48 -23.43 12.42
CA GLU A 162 19.37 -23.87 11.59
C GLU A 162 18.77 -22.68 10.82
N LEU A 163 18.51 -22.90 9.53
CA LEU A 163 17.82 -21.94 8.66
C LEU A 163 16.41 -22.43 8.38
N ILE A 164 15.41 -21.68 8.84
CA ILE A 164 14.01 -21.89 8.46
C ILE A 164 13.70 -21.04 7.24
N THR A 165 13.28 -21.73 6.18
CA THR A 165 13.00 -21.10 4.88
C THR A 165 11.50 -21.03 4.61
N PHE A 166 11.00 -19.81 4.52
CA PHE A 166 9.65 -19.52 4.05
C PHE A 166 9.62 -19.40 2.53
N SER A 167 8.48 -19.77 1.93
CA SER A 167 8.34 -19.69 0.47
C SER A 167 7.96 -18.29 0.01
N TYR A 168 7.07 -17.62 0.73
CA TYR A 168 6.37 -16.44 0.22
C TYR A 168 6.33 -15.26 1.19
N ALA A 169 7.03 -15.28 2.31
CA ALA A 169 7.13 -14.09 3.17
C ALA A 169 7.94 -12.99 2.46
N THR A 170 7.65 -11.74 2.77
CA THR A 170 8.43 -10.57 2.28
C THR A 170 9.53 -10.23 3.29
N HIS A 171 10.18 -9.08 3.15
CA HIS A 171 11.16 -8.62 4.12
C HIS A 171 10.59 -8.58 5.54
N GLY A 172 11.39 -8.97 6.52
CA GLY A 172 10.97 -9.09 7.93
C GLY A 172 10.08 -10.31 8.18
N THR A 173 10.66 -11.51 8.18
CA THR A 173 9.93 -12.78 8.34
C THR A 173 9.21 -12.91 9.68
N LEU A 174 9.61 -12.16 10.71
CA LEU A 174 8.89 -12.10 11.98
C LEU A 174 7.48 -11.52 11.84
N TRP A 175 7.22 -10.66 10.86
CA TRP A 175 5.90 -10.02 10.67
C TRP A 175 5.20 -10.44 9.37
N THR A 176 5.94 -10.95 8.39
CA THR A 176 5.40 -11.23 7.05
C THR A 176 5.15 -12.72 6.78
N THR A 177 5.00 -13.51 7.85
CA THR A 177 4.69 -14.95 7.82
C THR A 177 3.31 -15.24 8.44
N PRO A 178 2.21 -14.70 7.86
CA PRO A 178 0.89 -14.87 8.44
C PRO A 178 0.50 -16.34 8.53
N THR A 179 -0.20 -16.73 9.58
CA THR A 179 -0.77 -18.08 9.73
C THR A 179 -2.21 -18.13 9.22
N VAL A 180 -2.91 -16.98 9.18
CA VAL A 180 -4.26 -16.84 8.65
C VAL A 180 -4.25 -15.86 7.47
N ALA A 181 -4.84 -16.26 6.35
CA ALA A 181 -4.84 -15.45 5.13
C ALA A 181 -5.68 -14.18 5.30
N GLY A 182 -5.04 -13.00 5.13
CA GLY A 182 -5.70 -11.71 5.18
C GLY A 182 -6.03 -11.21 6.60
N ASP A 183 -5.50 -11.87 7.62
CA ASP A 183 -5.58 -11.43 9.01
C ASP A 183 -4.21 -10.97 9.50
N ASP A 184 -4.01 -9.65 9.44
CA ASP A 184 -2.77 -8.99 9.87
C ASP A 184 -2.67 -8.87 11.41
N THR A 185 -3.68 -9.32 12.16
CA THR A 185 -3.68 -9.33 13.64
C THR A 185 -3.30 -10.70 14.23
N SER A 186 -3.37 -11.75 13.41
CA SER A 186 -3.00 -13.10 13.81
C SER A 186 -1.51 -13.21 14.11
N GLU A 187 -1.16 -14.13 15.02
CA GLU A 187 0.24 -14.47 15.27
C GLU A 187 0.91 -15.00 13.99
N THR A 188 2.13 -14.52 13.75
CA THR A 188 2.93 -14.96 12.62
C THR A 188 3.74 -16.21 12.95
N CYS A 189 4.03 -17.03 11.95
CA CYS A 189 4.85 -18.22 12.15
C CYS A 189 6.29 -17.86 12.55
N GLY A 190 6.85 -16.77 12.00
CA GLY A 190 8.16 -16.25 12.39
C GLY A 190 8.24 -15.90 13.88
N MET A 191 7.21 -15.25 14.43
CA MET A 191 7.15 -14.95 15.86
C MET A 191 6.99 -16.22 16.71
N LYS A 192 6.17 -17.19 16.27
CA LYS A 192 6.04 -18.49 16.94
C LYS A 192 7.36 -19.25 17.01
N LEU A 193 8.13 -19.26 15.93
CA LEU A 193 9.47 -19.86 15.89
C LEU A 193 10.43 -19.16 16.85
N LEU A 194 10.45 -17.83 16.85
CA LEU A 194 11.28 -17.06 17.78
C LEU A 194 10.91 -17.36 19.25
N LEU A 195 9.61 -17.38 19.56
CA LEU A 195 9.12 -17.72 20.89
C LEU A 195 9.53 -19.14 21.29
N SER A 196 9.39 -20.12 20.40
CA SER A 196 9.81 -21.50 20.64
C SER A 196 11.31 -21.59 20.87
N TYR A 197 12.12 -20.92 20.04
CA TYR A 197 13.57 -20.87 20.17
C TYR A 197 14.02 -20.32 21.53
N VAL A 198 13.46 -19.18 21.95
CA VAL A 198 13.79 -18.57 23.25
C VAL A 198 13.29 -19.43 24.42
N SER A 199 12.06 -19.94 24.34
CA SER A 199 11.46 -20.76 25.41
C SER A 199 12.21 -22.08 25.62
N ASN A 200 12.84 -22.60 24.56
CA ASN A 200 13.67 -23.80 24.60
C ASN A 200 15.16 -23.49 24.85
N ASN A 201 15.51 -22.31 25.37
CA ASN A 201 16.89 -21.88 25.66
C ASN A 201 17.84 -22.03 24.45
N GLY A 202 17.34 -21.77 23.25
CA GLY A 202 18.09 -21.89 22.01
C GLY A 202 18.29 -23.33 21.52
N ASP A 203 17.66 -24.35 22.12
CA ASP A 203 17.75 -25.72 21.62
C ASP A 203 16.99 -25.86 20.29
N LEU A 204 17.75 -25.96 19.20
CA LEU A 204 17.23 -26.13 17.83
C LEU A 204 16.49 -27.47 17.66
N GLY A 205 16.87 -28.51 18.41
CA GLY A 205 16.20 -29.81 18.37
C GLY A 205 14.77 -29.76 18.94
N GLY A 206 14.51 -28.82 19.84
CA GLY A 206 13.20 -28.59 20.45
C GLY A 206 12.31 -27.59 19.71
N LEU A 207 12.78 -27.02 18.59
CA LEU A 207 12.05 -25.97 17.87
C LEU A 207 10.71 -26.48 17.31
N ASP A 208 9.61 -25.87 17.73
CA ASP A 208 8.29 -26.13 17.19
C ASP A 208 8.13 -25.45 15.83
N LYS A 209 8.19 -26.27 14.78
CA LYS A 209 8.13 -25.87 13.37
C LYS A 209 6.75 -26.11 12.74
N SER A 210 5.74 -26.49 13.53
CA SER A 210 4.40 -26.87 13.03
C SER A 210 3.75 -25.78 12.16
N CYS A 211 3.92 -24.51 12.53
CA CYS A 211 3.32 -23.38 11.81
C CYS A 211 3.84 -23.22 10.37
N VAL A 212 5.03 -23.75 10.04
CA VAL A 212 5.63 -23.59 8.70
C VAL A 212 4.78 -24.28 7.64
N GLY A 213 4.21 -25.44 7.98
CA GLY A 213 3.32 -26.21 7.09
C GLY A 213 1.90 -25.64 7.00
N GLU A 214 1.49 -24.82 7.97
CA GLU A 214 0.15 -24.21 8.03
C GLU A 214 0.07 -22.86 7.31
N MET A 215 1.21 -22.33 6.88
CA MET A 215 1.25 -21.03 6.21
C MET A 215 0.37 -21.01 4.95
N PRO A 216 -0.43 -19.95 4.74
CA PRO A 216 -1.28 -19.82 3.58
C PRO A 216 -0.48 -19.89 2.28
N ALA A 217 -1.07 -20.55 1.28
CA ALA A 217 -0.52 -20.56 -0.07
C ALA A 217 -0.45 -19.15 -0.66
N PHE A 218 0.51 -18.94 -1.57
CA PHE A 218 0.60 -17.69 -2.33
C PHE A 218 -0.69 -17.46 -3.12
N ASN A 219 -1.32 -16.30 -2.91
CA ASN A 219 -2.56 -15.95 -3.57
C ASN A 219 -2.57 -14.48 -3.98
N LEU A 220 -2.85 -14.23 -5.26
CA LEU A 220 -3.03 -12.89 -5.83
C LEU A 220 -4.49 -12.60 -6.20
N THR A 221 -5.39 -13.56 -5.96
CA THR A 221 -6.81 -13.43 -6.27
C THR A 221 -7.43 -12.40 -5.33
N VAL A 222 -8.11 -11.40 -5.92
CA VAL A 222 -8.88 -10.43 -5.15
C VAL A 222 -10.02 -11.17 -4.43
N PRO A 223 -10.14 -11.07 -3.09
CA PRO A 223 -11.26 -11.64 -2.38
C PRO A 223 -12.57 -11.03 -2.90
N LEU A 224 -13.48 -11.89 -3.36
CA LEU A 224 -14.81 -11.47 -3.78
C LEU A 224 -15.71 -11.30 -2.53
N GLY A 225 -15.48 -10.26 -1.72
CA GLY A 225 -16.36 -9.89 -0.60
C GLY A 225 -16.10 -8.45 -0.16
N ASN A 226 -17.06 -7.53 -0.02
CA ASN A 226 -18.52 -7.56 0.02
C ASN A 226 -19.10 -6.44 -0.87
N ALA A 227 -19.38 -6.70 -2.15
CA ALA A 227 -20.21 -5.79 -2.96
C ALA A 227 -21.70 -5.76 -2.51
N THR A 228 -22.06 -6.56 -1.50
CA THR A 228 -23.44 -6.72 -1.01
C THR A 228 -23.85 -5.67 0.02
N SER A 229 -22.93 -5.08 0.79
CA SER A 229 -23.30 -4.07 1.81
C SER A 229 -23.64 -2.72 1.17
N GLU A 230 -22.92 -2.35 0.11
CA GLU A 230 -23.24 -1.18 -0.71
C GLU A 230 -24.54 -1.38 -1.49
N SER A 231 -24.72 -2.54 -2.14
CA SER A 231 -25.95 -2.87 -2.87
C SER A 231 -27.21 -2.76 -2.00
N SER A 232 -27.14 -3.16 -0.72
CA SER A 232 -28.26 -3.02 0.23
C SER A 232 -28.67 -1.56 0.47
N LYS A 233 -27.70 -0.65 0.64
CA LYS A 233 -27.99 0.78 0.85
C LYS A 233 -28.64 1.40 -0.38
N TYR A 234 -28.12 1.12 -1.58
CA TYR A 234 -28.72 1.64 -2.82
C TYR A 234 -30.13 1.08 -3.07
N LYS A 235 -30.38 -0.19 -2.72
CA LYS A 235 -31.70 -0.80 -2.84
C LYS A 235 -32.72 -0.16 -1.89
N THR A 236 -32.34 0.11 -0.65
CA THR A 236 -33.21 0.80 0.33
C THR A 236 -33.50 2.24 -0.10
N VAL A 237 -32.48 2.99 -0.54
CA VAL A 237 -32.66 4.37 -1.03
C VAL A 237 -33.58 4.40 -2.26
N PHE A 238 -33.38 3.50 -3.23
CA PHE A 238 -34.22 3.40 -4.43
C PHE A 238 -35.69 3.11 -4.10
N ILE A 239 -35.95 2.19 -3.15
CA ILE A 239 -37.32 1.88 -2.70
C ILE A 239 -37.99 3.11 -2.06
N VAL A 240 -37.27 3.86 -1.21
CA VAL A 240 -37.81 5.07 -0.58
C VAL A 240 -38.17 6.13 -1.63
N PHE A 241 -37.30 6.37 -2.61
CA PHE A 241 -37.59 7.31 -3.70
C PHE A 241 -38.78 6.87 -4.55
N LEU A 242 -38.90 5.57 -4.86
CA LEU A 242 -40.03 5.02 -5.61
C LEU A 242 -41.36 5.25 -4.87
N VAL A 243 -41.40 4.97 -3.55
CA VAL A 243 -42.61 5.18 -2.75
C VAL A 243 -42.99 6.66 -2.71
N LEU A 244 -42.02 7.56 -2.48
CA LEU A 244 -42.27 9.01 -2.48
C LEU A 244 -42.80 9.51 -3.83
N PHE A 245 -42.25 9.01 -4.94
CA PHE A 245 -42.70 9.33 -6.28
C PHE A 245 -44.16 8.88 -6.52
N VAL A 246 -44.49 7.64 -6.15
CA VAL A 246 -45.85 7.10 -6.30
C VAL A 246 -46.86 7.90 -5.45
N VAL A 247 -46.49 8.27 -4.22
CA VAL A 247 -47.34 9.11 -3.34
C VAL A 247 -47.55 10.50 -3.94
N ALA A 248 -46.50 11.13 -4.48
CA ALA A 248 -46.61 12.44 -5.11
C ALA A 248 -47.53 12.40 -6.35
N VAL A 249 -47.44 11.34 -7.16
CA VAL A 249 -48.33 11.13 -8.32
C VAL A 249 -49.77 10.94 -7.87
N ALA A 250 -50.03 10.14 -6.83
CA ALA A 250 -51.38 9.92 -6.30
C ALA A 250 -52.00 11.20 -5.71
N ILE A 251 -51.21 12.00 -4.98
CA ILE A 251 -51.64 13.30 -4.46
C ILE A 251 -51.97 14.25 -5.61
N THR A 252 -51.11 14.31 -6.63
CA THR A 252 -51.34 15.15 -7.82
C THR A 252 -52.62 14.73 -8.54
N ALA A 253 -52.83 13.42 -8.74
CA ALA A 253 -54.05 12.88 -9.34
C ALA A 253 -55.30 13.23 -8.51
N PHE A 254 -55.22 13.15 -7.19
CA PHE A 254 -56.31 13.54 -6.28
C PHE A 254 -56.65 15.03 -6.41
N PHE A 255 -55.65 15.91 -6.44
CA PHE A 255 -55.87 17.35 -6.61
C PHE A 255 -56.45 17.68 -7.98
N VAL A 256 -55.94 17.05 -9.04
CA VAL A 256 -56.49 17.20 -10.40
C VAL A 256 -57.94 16.72 -10.44
N TYR A 257 -58.24 15.55 -9.87
CA TYR A 257 -59.60 15.02 -9.78
C TYR A 257 -60.52 15.97 -9.00
N ARG A 258 -60.09 16.47 -7.83
CA ARG A 258 -60.86 17.40 -7.01
C ARG A 258 -61.09 18.73 -7.73
N TRP A 259 -60.08 19.24 -8.43
CA TRP A 259 -60.21 20.44 -9.26
C TRP A 259 -61.19 20.23 -10.41
N TYR A 260 -61.12 19.07 -11.09
CA TYR A 260 -62.05 18.71 -12.16
C TYR A 260 -63.49 18.61 -11.65
N LYS A 261 -63.68 17.99 -10.48
CA LYS A 261 -64.99 17.88 -9.82
C LYS A 261 -65.54 19.25 -9.44
N LEU A 262 -64.75 20.09 -8.77
CA LEU A 262 -65.16 21.47 -8.40
C LEU A 262 -65.48 22.33 -9.63
N LYS A 263 -64.76 22.14 -10.75
CA LYS A 263 -65.04 22.83 -12.01
C LYS A 263 -66.37 22.38 -12.61
N ARG A 264 -66.70 21.08 -12.54
CA ARG A 264 -68.02 20.56 -12.93
C ARG A 264 -69.13 21.11 -12.03
N ASP A 265 -68.96 21.04 -10.72
CA ASP A 265 -69.97 21.51 -9.75
C ASP A 265 -70.24 23.03 -9.91
N LYS A 266 -69.20 23.83 -10.20
CA LYS A 266 -69.34 25.26 -10.53
C LYS A 266 -69.98 25.53 -11.90
N ALA A 267 -69.84 24.62 -12.87
CA ALA A 267 -70.51 24.74 -14.16
C ALA A 267 -72.01 24.44 -14.02
N ASP A 268 -72.38 23.45 -13.19
CA ASP A 268 -73.77 23.11 -12.89
C ASP A 268 -74.47 24.19 -12.03
N GLN A 269 -73.75 24.91 -11.15
CA GLN A 269 -74.29 26.02 -10.37
C GLN A 269 -74.42 27.34 -11.14
N ARG A 270 -73.62 27.56 -12.21
CA ARG A 270 -73.69 28.80 -13.02
C ARG A 270 -74.90 28.89 -13.95
N THR A 271 -75.62 27.80 -14.17
CA THR A 271 -76.84 27.77 -15.00
C THR A 271 -78.11 28.17 -14.25
N THR A 272 -78.04 28.50 -12.96
CA THR A 272 -79.24 28.64 -12.12
C THR A 272 -79.24 29.83 -11.17
N GLU A 273 -78.63 30.96 -11.55
CA GLU A 273 -78.91 32.25 -10.90
C GLU A 273 -78.66 33.41 -11.89
N ASP A 274 -79.75 34.09 -12.21
CA ASP A 274 -79.94 35.09 -13.26
C ASP A 274 -79.85 36.54 -12.72
N LEU A 275 -79.71 37.50 -13.65
CA LEU A 275 -80.02 38.94 -13.56
C LEU A 275 -78.97 39.97 -13.04
N GLN A 276 -78.26 40.55 -14.01
CA GLN A 276 -78.19 41.99 -14.39
C GLN A 276 -78.07 43.08 -13.30
N GLN A 277 -76.93 43.79 -13.26
CA GLN A 277 -76.91 45.26 -13.41
C GLN A 277 -75.51 45.84 -13.73
N HIS A 278 -75.55 46.89 -14.56
CA HIS A 278 -74.48 47.72 -15.14
C HIS A 278 -73.30 48.07 -14.24
N ILE A 279 -72.08 48.02 -14.78
CA ILE A 279 -71.04 49.05 -14.54
C ILE A 279 -70.22 49.25 -15.83
N GLU A 280 -70.31 50.45 -16.37
CA GLU A 280 -69.50 51.03 -17.45
C GLU A 280 -68.14 51.46 -16.87
N ILE A 281 -67.01 51.05 -17.46
CA ILE A 281 -65.69 51.65 -17.16
C ILE A 281 -64.98 52.00 -18.47
N SER A 282 -64.81 53.30 -18.61
CA SER A 282 -64.08 54.06 -19.62
C SER A 282 -62.64 53.58 -19.86
N SER A 283 -62.27 53.48 -21.14
CA SER A 283 -60.87 53.40 -21.59
C SER A 283 -60.32 54.80 -21.87
N PRO A 284 -59.01 54.97 -21.81
CA PRO A 284 -58.38 55.46 -23.03
C PRO A 284 -57.09 54.69 -23.36
N VAL A 285 -57.13 54.01 -24.50
CA VAL A 285 -55.96 53.84 -25.37
C VAL A 285 -55.95 55.05 -26.30
N GLN A 286 -54.81 55.72 -26.47
CA GLN A 286 -54.30 56.09 -27.79
C GLN A 286 -52.80 56.42 -27.72
N LEU A 287 -52.03 55.51 -28.31
CA LEU A 287 -50.89 55.84 -29.16
C LEU A 287 -51.37 56.75 -30.30
N ILE A 288 -50.54 57.70 -30.74
CA ILE A 288 -50.20 57.95 -32.16
C ILE A 288 -49.19 59.11 -32.30
N VAL A 289 -48.01 58.75 -32.81
CA VAL A 289 -47.25 59.40 -33.90
C VAL A 289 -46.73 60.83 -33.69
N LYS A 290 -45.41 60.97 -33.49
CA LYS A 290 -44.41 61.14 -34.57
C LYS A 290 -43.00 60.97 -34.03
#